data_AF-A0A2P8D8G9-F1
#
_entry.id   AF-A0A2P8D8G9-F1
#
_cell.length_a   1.000
_cell.length_b   1.000
_cell.length_c   1.000
_cell.angle_alpha   90.00
_cell.angle_beta   90.00
_cell.angle_gamma   90.00
#
_symmetry.space_group_name_H-M   'P 1'
#
loop_
_entity.id
_entity.type
_entity.pdbx_description
1 polymer ?
#
loop_
_entity_poly.entity_id
_entity_poly.type
_entity_poly.pdbx_seq_one_letter_code
_entity_poly.pdbx_strand_id
1 'polypeptide(L)'
;MYRTQKTLIASLLLTTAAFYTQAQTPCTFQVPTTQSNLQVPSGATWCITADMSANAEIASGGVLRIAKGVTVTLWSLNNFNGTIENYGTLTTGGINAGNSSTTIRNLGTLTINSGINANSGIQLINETNSTFQLNGGANLNAGSVLTNSGVIDINGSLNMNGTVTITNNTDAKITFSNGVNLSGNGSVLTNNGMLTINSGDFNTHSGTTLNNSGRLTIVGGNFNPSSTVTNKGWFDARHFININSGAVITNKCRFVAREGFNNNATFTNDGLVWVSNSGNPKITINGGATFTNTVNGKVRGADFDNNGTVVGSGEFYFTGITRQQGNFNGNDAGNPIKFFAANLAPNANYPNSYFNVGVQGINVMRPASLTPADTNSFYTFCGEQTFTTGGTPLPVTLTGFSAYAENCSVILNWATAEETKFDHFEIEGSANASQFKSLAQVASQGPKGGNYNYTLAQTPDTRYYRLKITDLGNKVTYSKTLNVTNTCTGLETSWKVYPNPASQDNMIQVSDIAVTEGRVVITNLMGVTVKTVPVAAARQGFRISGVYAGTYLVSVYNQDGKRMTSTQKLVIR
;
A
#
# COMPACT_ATOMS: atom_id res chain seq x y z
N MET A 1 39.97 -44.71 17.62
CA MET A 1 41.37 -44.75 17.13
C MET A 1 41.40 -43.91 15.86
N TYR A 2 42.01 -42.74 15.69
CA TYR A 2 43.09 -41.95 16.33
C TYR A 2 42.73 -40.45 16.11
N ARG A 3 42.61 -39.55 17.09
CA ARG A 3 43.64 -38.68 17.73
C ARG A 3 44.66 -38.12 16.72
N THR A 4 44.88 -36.80 16.57
CA THR A 4 45.48 -35.79 17.50
C THR A 4 45.32 -34.36 16.88
N GLN A 5 44.88 -33.29 17.56
CA GLN A 5 45.64 -32.29 18.40
C GLN A 5 46.86 -31.66 17.69
N LYS A 6 47.22 -30.36 17.74
CA LYS A 6 46.86 -29.17 18.56
C LYS A 6 47.70 -27.93 18.08
N THR A 7 47.20 -26.70 18.29
CA THR A 7 47.91 -25.39 18.51
C THR A 7 48.78 -24.76 17.38
N LEU A 8 48.95 -23.43 17.21
CA LEU A 8 49.02 -22.30 18.16
C LEU A 8 48.73 -20.92 17.50
N ILE A 9 48.57 -19.90 18.35
CA ILE A 9 48.02 -18.54 18.21
C ILE A 9 48.97 -17.52 17.53
N ALA A 10 48.42 -16.55 16.76
CA ALA A 10 48.95 -15.19 16.69
C ALA A 10 47.84 -14.15 16.38
N SER A 11 47.67 -13.27 17.36
CA SER A 11 46.86 -12.06 17.48
C SER A 11 46.90 -11.06 16.31
N LEU A 12 45.72 -10.54 15.94
CA LEU A 12 45.55 -9.12 15.59
C LEU A 12 44.18 -8.63 16.09
N LEU A 13 44.20 -7.87 17.18
CA LEU A 13 43.09 -7.00 17.59
C LEU A 13 43.02 -5.84 16.59
N LEU A 14 41.96 -5.80 15.78
CA LEU A 14 41.34 -4.56 15.35
C LEU A 14 39.84 -4.78 15.27
N THR A 15 39.14 -4.09 16.16
CA THR A 15 37.69 -4.01 16.28
C THR A 15 37.06 -3.37 15.04
N THR A 16 35.87 -3.88 14.69
CA THR A 16 34.85 -3.36 13.76
C THR A 16 35.21 -3.20 12.28
N ALA A 17 35.01 -4.27 11.50
CA ALA A 17 34.41 -4.23 10.16
C ALA A 17 34.22 -5.67 9.66
N ALA A 18 33.04 -6.25 9.87
CA ALA A 18 32.67 -7.51 9.21
C ALA A 18 31.43 -7.28 8.34
N PHE A 19 31.46 -7.93 7.18
CA PHE A 19 30.43 -8.07 6.14
C PHE A 19 30.49 -7.12 4.94
N TYR A 20 31.51 -7.32 4.08
CA TYR A 20 31.47 -6.94 2.67
C TYR A 20 31.99 -8.13 1.84
N THR A 21 31.10 -8.83 1.14
CA THR A 21 31.45 -9.96 0.27
C THR A 21 30.98 -9.66 -1.15
N GLN A 22 31.77 -8.88 -1.88
CA GLN A 22 32.02 -8.92 -3.33
C GLN A 22 33.15 -7.91 -3.62
N ALA A 23 33.85 -8.05 -4.74
CA ALA A 23 34.98 -7.19 -5.13
C ALA A 23 34.54 -5.72 -5.33
N GLN A 24 34.34 -5.01 -4.23
CA GLN A 24 33.93 -3.61 -4.19
C GLN A 24 35.17 -2.73 -4.13
N THR A 25 35.08 -1.53 -4.71
CA THR A 25 36.12 -0.51 -4.50
C THR A 25 36.28 -0.25 -3.00
N PRO A 26 37.51 -0.28 -2.46
CA PRO A 26 37.73 -0.01 -1.05
C PRO A 26 37.29 1.42 -0.72
N CYS A 27 36.74 1.61 0.48
CA CYS A 27 36.36 2.92 0.97
C CYS A 27 37.60 3.83 1.02
N THR A 28 37.57 4.97 0.36
CA THR A 28 38.64 5.98 0.45
C THR A 28 38.49 6.83 1.71
N PHE A 29 37.26 6.94 2.26
CA PHE A 29 36.98 7.70 3.47
C PHE A 29 35.82 7.07 4.26
N GLN A 30 35.96 7.00 5.59
CA GLN A 30 34.88 6.61 6.50
C GLN A 30 34.27 7.87 7.09
N VAL A 31 32.97 8.06 6.88
CA VAL A 31 32.25 9.28 7.28
C VAL A 31 32.00 9.27 8.80
N PRO A 32 32.46 10.29 9.54
CA PRO A 32 32.13 10.44 10.97
C PRO A 32 30.64 10.77 11.17
N THR A 33 30.04 10.29 12.26
CA THR A 33 28.61 10.50 12.57
C THR A 33 28.21 11.95 12.84
N THR A 34 29.17 12.84 13.11
CA THR A 34 28.93 14.27 13.39
C THR A 34 28.90 15.15 12.15
N GLN A 35 29.18 14.61 10.96
CA GLN A 35 29.26 15.40 9.73
C GLN A 35 27.86 15.71 9.17
N SER A 36 27.53 17.00 9.06
CA SER A 36 26.22 17.47 8.58
C SER A 36 26.15 17.76 7.09
N ASN A 37 27.30 17.89 6.40
CA ASN A 37 27.38 18.11 4.97
C ASN A 37 28.46 17.22 4.33
N LEU A 38 28.04 16.34 3.43
CA LEU A 38 28.90 15.40 2.71
C LEU A 38 29.19 15.98 1.32
N GLN A 39 30.46 16.05 0.97
CA GLN A 39 30.94 16.56 -0.32
C GLN A 39 31.85 15.49 -0.90
N VAL A 40 31.25 14.50 -1.57
CA VAL A 40 31.99 13.33 -2.06
C VAL A 40 32.69 13.71 -3.37
N PRO A 41 34.04 13.77 -3.40
CA PRO A 41 34.77 14.23 -4.57
C PRO A 41 34.83 13.16 -5.66
N SER A 42 35.19 13.58 -6.88
CA SER A 42 35.36 12.68 -8.02
C SER A 42 36.41 11.59 -7.73
N GLY A 43 36.10 10.35 -8.09
CA GLY A 43 36.99 9.20 -7.90
C GLY A 43 37.08 8.68 -6.46
N ALA A 44 36.46 9.34 -5.49
CA ALA A 44 36.44 8.90 -4.10
C ALA A 44 35.23 8.02 -3.79
N THR A 45 35.41 7.09 -2.86
CA THR A 45 34.34 6.26 -2.28
C THR A 45 34.22 6.54 -0.79
N TRP A 46 33.19 7.29 -0.41
CA TRP A 46 32.89 7.60 0.99
C TRP A 46 31.91 6.57 1.54
N CYS A 47 32.21 6.01 2.72
CA CYS A 47 31.41 4.96 3.35
C CYS A 47 30.80 5.45 4.66
N ILE A 48 29.49 5.29 4.80
CA ILE A 48 28.75 5.55 6.04
C ILE A 48 28.51 4.20 6.74
N THR A 49 29.07 4.06 7.94
CA THR A 49 29.06 2.82 8.73
C THR A 49 28.31 2.93 10.06
N ALA A 50 27.69 4.07 10.34
CA ALA A 50 26.85 4.32 11.49
C ALA A 50 25.69 5.26 11.15
N ASP A 51 24.61 5.17 11.92
CA ASP A 51 23.39 5.95 11.67
C ASP A 51 23.70 7.45 11.71
N MET A 52 23.17 8.19 10.72
CA MET A 52 23.40 9.62 10.63
C MET A 52 22.35 10.35 9.79
N SER A 53 22.41 11.68 9.82
CA SER A 53 21.64 12.53 8.92
C SER A 53 22.53 13.66 8.40
N ALA A 54 22.45 13.95 7.10
CA ALA A 54 23.30 14.96 6.46
C ALA A 54 22.65 15.54 5.19
N ASN A 55 23.20 16.64 4.70
CA ASN A 55 23.11 16.99 3.28
C ASN A 55 24.22 16.26 2.52
N ALA A 56 23.99 15.96 1.24
CA ALA A 56 25.02 15.33 0.43
C ALA A 56 25.06 15.89 -1.01
N GLU A 57 26.27 16.19 -1.45
CA GLU A 57 26.63 16.44 -2.83
C GLU A 57 27.65 15.38 -3.26
N ILE A 58 27.44 14.79 -4.42
CA ILE A 58 28.29 13.71 -4.93
C ILE A 58 28.69 14.09 -6.35
N ALA A 59 29.97 14.41 -6.50
CA ALA A 59 30.55 14.77 -7.79
C ALA A 59 30.54 13.60 -8.78
N SER A 60 30.67 13.91 -10.06
CA SER A 60 30.80 12.88 -11.11
C SER A 60 31.95 11.91 -10.81
N GLY A 61 31.66 10.61 -10.85
CA GLY A 61 32.61 9.55 -10.49
C GLY A 61 32.84 9.36 -8.99
N GLY A 62 32.25 10.18 -8.12
CA GLY A 62 32.22 9.95 -6.68
C GLY A 62 31.18 8.89 -6.29
N VAL A 63 31.44 8.14 -5.22
CA VAL A 63 30.55 7.09 -4.71
C VAL A 63 30.26 7.31 -3.23
N LEU A 64 28.98 7.37 -2.87
CA LEU A 64 28.53 7.31 -1.48
C LEU A 64 27.97 5.92 -1.19
N ARG A 65 28.59 5.18 -0.27
CA ARG A 65 28.19 3.83 0.12
C ARG A 65 27.61 3.82 1.52
N ILE A 66 26.45 3.20 1.67
CA ILE A 66 25.77 3.04 2.96
C ILE A 66 25.85 1.57 3.36
N ALA A 67 26.42 1.30 4.53
CA ALA A 67 26.61 -0.06 5.03
C ALA A 67 25.28 -0.76 5.37
N LYS A 68 25.30 -2.09 5.35
CA LYS A 68 24.15 -2.90 5.77
C LYS A 68 23.84 -2.67 7.25
N GLY A 69 22.56 -2.52 7.58
CA GLY A 69 22.09 -2.28 8.95
C GLY A 69 22.20 -0.82 9.41
N VAL A 70 22.74 0.06 8.58
CA VAL A 70 22.84 1.50 8.87
C VAL A 70 21.64 2.25 8.29
N THR A 71 21.12 3.20 9.06
CA THR A 71 20.05 4.10 8.67
C THR A 71 20.59 5.51 8.41
N VAL A 72 20.41 5.99 7.19
CA VAL A 72 20.86 7.32 6.76
C VAL A 72 19.68 8.14 6.28
N THR A 73 19.58 9.38 6.77
CA THR A 73 18.66 10.38 6.21
C THR A 73 19.44 11.47 5.49
N LEU A 74 19.23 11.60 4.18
CA LEU A 74 19.78 12.70 3.39
C LEU A 74 18.72 13.76 3.17
N TRP A 75 18.83 14.92 3.83
CA TRP A 75 17.79 15.95 3.74
C TRP A 75 17.65 16.52 2.34
N SER A 76 18.78 16.65 1.63
CA SER A 76 18.81 17.05 0.23
C SER A 76 19.91 16.31 -0.54
N LEU A 77 19.59 15.90 -1.78
CA LEU A 77 20.54 15.43 -2.78
C LEU A 77 20.54 16.43 -3.93
N ASN A 78 21.25 17.54 -3.72
CA ASN A 78 21.44 18.58 -4.73
C ASN A 78 22.72 18.31 -5.52
N ASN A 79 22.76 18.71 -6.80
CA ASN A 79 23.92 18.51 -7.68
C ASN A 79 24.42 17.06 -7.70
N PHE A 80 23.50 16.10 -7.61
CA PHE A 80 23.86 14.69 -7.58
C PHE A 80 24.31 14.24 -8.97
N ASN A 81 25.61 13.94 -9.13
CA ASN A 81 26.22 13.57 -10.41
C ASN A 81 27.00 12.25 -10.33
N GLY A 82 27.03 11.59 -9.17
CA GLY A 82 27.81 10.39 -8.93
C GLY A 82 26.95 9.15 -8.70
N THR A 83 27.43 8.28 -7.82
CA THR A 83 26.76 7.01 -7.48
C THR A 83 26.42 6.92 -6.00
N ILE A 84 25.22 6.42 -5.69
CA ILE A 84 24.85 5.95 -4.37
C ILE A 84 24.74 4.43 -4.40
N GLU A 85 25.43 3.75 -3.49
CA GLU A 85 25.30 2.32 -3.25
C GLU A 85 24.69 2.09 -1.85
N ASN A 86 23.40 1.76 -1.80
CA ASN A 86 22.69 1.60 -0.55
C ASN A 86 22.53 0.12 -0.15
N TYR A 87 23.29 -0.35 0.85
CA TYR A 87 23.10 -1.68 1.45
C TYR A 87 22.26 -1.65 2.74
N GLY A 88 21.97 -0.45 3.27
CA GLY A 88 21.23 -0.22 4.50
C GLY A 88 19.83 0.36 4.24
N THR A 89 19.43 1.32 5.06
CA THR A 89 18.19 2.09 4.92
C THR A 89 18.53 3.53 4.58
N LEU A 90 18.16 3.99 3.38
CA LEU A 90 18.34 5.35 2.93
C LEU A 90 16.98 6.03 2.78
N THR A 91 16.76 7.08 3.55
CA THR A 91 15.67 8.03 3.31
C THR A 91 16.26 9.31 2.75
N THR A 92 15.70 9.84 1.68
CA THR A 92 16.11 11.14 1.12
C THR A 92 14.91 12.02 0.85
N GLY A 93 15.14 13.34 0.89
CA GLY A 93 14.18 14.35 0.45
C GLY A 93 13.95 14.30 -1.07
N GLY A 94 14.21 15.41 -1.75
CA GLY A 94 14.19 15.48 -3.21
C GLY A 94 15.56 15.12 -3.80
N ILE A 95 15.56 14.52 -4.99
CA ILE A 95 16.76 14.28 -5.78
C ILE A 95 16.79 15.27 -6.93
N ASN A 96 17.79 16.14 -6.96
CA ASN A 96 18.11 17.00 -8.09
C ASN A 96 19.36 16.44 -8.76
N ALA A 97 19.17 15.54 -9.72
CA ALA A 97 20.29 14.95 -10.45
C ALA A 97 20.82 15.96 -11.48
N GLY A 98 22.14 16.10 -11.54
CA GLY A 98 22.81 17.05 -12.42
C GLY A 98 22.88 16.59 -13.87
N ASN A 99 23.82 17.18 -14.61
CA ASN A 99 23.97 17.00 -16.06
C ASN A 99 24.90 15.83 -16.43
N SER A 100 25.32 15.01 -15.47
CA SER A 100 26.22 13.88 -15.66
C SER A 100 25.59 12.56 -15.20
N SER A 101 26.19 11.43 -15.62
CA SER A 101 25.69 10.09 -15.32
C SER A 101 25.48 9.88 -13.83
N THR A 102 24.20 9.74 -13.44
CA THR A 102 23.79 9.64 -12.04
C THR A 102 23.22 8.26 -11.79
N THR A 103 23.71 7.56 -10.76
CA THR A 103 23.27 6.19 -10.46
C THR A 103 22.88 6.02 -9.01
N ILE A 104 21.69 5.46 -8.77
CA ILE A 104 21.29 4.96 -7.45
C ILE A 104 21.12 3.47 -7.57
N ARG A 105 22.00 2.73 -6.90
CA ARG A 105 21.93 1.28 -6.78
C ARG A 105 21.49 0.92 -5.36
N ASN A 106 20.25 0.47 -5.24
CA ASN A 106 19.64 0.07 -3.99
C ASN A 106 19.70 -1.45 -3.80
N LEU A 107 20.35 -1.88 -2.72
CA LEU A 107 20.42 -3.26 -2.25
C LEU A 107 19.72 -3.46 -0.90
N GLY A 108 19.17 -2.38 -0.32
CA GLY A 108 18.49 -2.38 0.97
C GLY A 108 17.11 -1.74 0.87
N THR A 109 16.85 -0.73 1.70
CA THR A 109 15.59 0.04 1.68
C THR A 109 15.88 1.47 1.24
N LEU A 110 15.18 1.94 0.21
CA LEU A 110 15.26 3.31 -0.29
C LEU A 110 13.90 3.99 -0.20
N THR A 111 13.85 5.20 0.35
CA THR A 111 12.65 6.05 0.33
C THR A 111 13.02 7.44 -0.18
N ILE A 112 12.34 7.90 -1.22
CA ILE A 112 12.48 9.25 -1.78
C ILE A 112 11.18 10.01 -1.52
N ASN A 113 11.24 11.02 -0.66
CA ASN A 113 10.03 11.70 -0.17
C ASN A 113 9.49 12.76 -1.12
N SER A 114 10.34 13.64 -1.64
CA SER A 114 9.86 14.82 -2.39
C SER A 114 9.82 14.61 -3.90
N GLY A 115 10.53 13.60 -4.41
CA GLY A 115 10.55 13.27 -5.84
C GLY A 115 11.94 13.31 -6.47
N ILE A 116 11.97 13.17 -7.79
CA ILE A 116 13.20 13.17 -8.60
C ILE A 116 13.06 14.21 -9.72
N ASN A 117 14.06 15.07 -9.83
CA ASN A 117 14.23 15.93 -10.99
C ASN A 117 15.57 15.58 -11.66
N ALA A 118 15.50 14.80 -12.74
CA ALA A 118 16.67 14.35 -13.47
C ALA A 118 16.95 15.26 -14.66
N ASN A 119 17.95 16.14 -14.55
CA ASN A 119 18.31 17.04 -15.65
C ASN A 119 18.91 16.28 -16.86
N SER A 120 19.55 15.15 -16.60
CA SER A 120 20.03 14.18 -17.60
C SER A 120 19.53 12.76 -17.29
N GLY A 121 19.94 11.75 -18.07
CA GLY A 121 19.56 10.36 -17.80
C GLY A 121 20.04 9.87 -16.43
N ILE A 122 19.10 9.42 -15.58
CA ILE A 122 19.39 8.81 -14.28
C ILE A 122 19.21 7.28 -14.35
N GLN A 123 20.11 6.54 -13.70
CA GLN A 123 20.02 5.08 -13.54
C GLN A 123 19.50 4.76 -12.13
N LEU A 124 18.32 4.18 -12.03
CA LEU A 124 17.71 3.73 -10.79
C LEU A 124 17.66 2.20 -10.81
N ILE A 125 18.46 1.55 -9.96
CA ILE A 125 18.63 0.10 -9.93
C ILE A 125 18.19 -0.39 -8.56
N ASN A 126 17.08 -1.13 -8.51
CA ASN A 126 16.57 -1.77 -7.30
C ASN A 126 16.85 -3.27 -7.38
N GLU A 127 17.77 -3.78 -6.55
CA GLU A 127 18.26 -5.15 -6.61
C GLU A 127 17.30 -6.16 -5.95
N THR A 128 17.59 -7.44 -6.08
CA THR A 128 16.81 -8.50 -5.42
C THR A 128 16.75 -8.31 -3.91
N ASN A 129 15.59 -8.61 -3.30
CA ASN A 129 15.31 -8.44 -1.87
C ASN A 129 15.40 -6.99 -1.35
N SER A 130 15.43 -6.01 -2.24
CA SER A 130 15.44 -4.59 -1.88
C SER A 130 14.05 -3.95 -2.07
N THR A 131 13.80 -2.88 -1.32
CA THR A 131 12.56 -2.09 -1.41
C THR A 131 12.88 -0.65 -1.79
N PHE A 132 12.09 -0.09 -2.70
CA PHE A 132 12.20 1.31 -3.11
C PHE A 132 10.82 1.95 -3.13
N GLN A 133 10.63 2.98 -2.31
CA GLN A 133 9.44 3.82 -2.30
C GLN A 133 9.74 5.21 -2.87
N LEU A 134 8.94 5.64 -3.84
CA LEU A 134 8.96 6.99 -4.40
C LEU A 134 7.65 7.70 -4.06
N ASN A 135 7.69 8.64 -3.11
CA ASN A 135 6.51 9.36 -2.63
C ASN A 135 6.15 10.57 -3.49
N GLY A 136 7.16 11.32 -3.95
CA GLY A 136 6.97 12.47 -4.83
C GLY A 136 7.03 12.11 -6.32
N GLY A 137 6.67 13.06 -7.19
CA GLY A 137 6.76 12.88 -8.64
C GLY A 137 8.20 12.77 -9.15
N ALA A 138 8.40 12.10 -10.28
CA ALA A 138 9.71 12.01 -10.94
C ALA A 138 9.64 12.55 -12.37
N ASN A 139 10.47 13.54 -12.66
CA ASN A 139 10.77 14.01 -14.01
C ASN A 139 12.01 13.25 -14.51
N LEU A 140 11.79 12.39 -15.51
CA LEU A 140 12.80 11.52 -16.11
C LEU A 140 13.09 12.01 -17.52
N ASN A 141 14.28 12.54 -17.75
CA ASN A 141 14.72 13.00 -19.06
C ASN A 141 15.31 11.84 -19.90
N ALA A 142 15.61 12.12 -21.17
CA ALA A 142 16.16 11.14 -22.11
C ALA A 142 17.40 10.41 -21.54
N GLY A 143 17.41 9.08 -21.70
CA GLY A 143 18.47 8.21 -21.19
C GLY A 143 18.24 7.70 -19.76
N SER A 144 17.14 8.09 -19.11
CA SER A 144 16.79 7.56 -17.79
C SER A 144 16.40 6.08 -17.86
N VAL A 145 16.84 5.31 -16.88
CA VAL A 145 16.58 3.87 -16.78
C VAL A 145 16.16 3.54 -15.36
N LEU A 146 15.07 2.78 -15.24
CA LEU A 146 14.61 2.16 -13.99
C LEU A 146 14.62 0.65 -14.14
N THR A 147 15.47 -0.05 -13.38
CA THR A 147 15.54 -1.51 -13.37
C THR A 147 15.17 -2.02 -11.99
N ASN A 148 14.24 -2.98 -11.93
CA ASN A 148 13.75 -3.57 -10.70
C ASN A 148 13.90 -5.09 -10.68
N SER A 149 14.53 -5.60 -9.63
CA SER A 149 14.60 -7.00 -9.25
C SER A 149 14.02 -7.26 -7.85
N GLY A 150 13.47 -6.23 -7.19
CA GLY A 150 12.88 -6.28 -5.85
C GLY A 150 11.44 -5.74 -5.85
N VAL A 151 11.10 -4.93 -4.84
CA VAL A 151 9.77 -4.29 -4.73
C VAL A 151 9.90 -2.77 -4.88
N ILE A 152 9.14 -2.18 -5.78
CA ILE A 152 9.02 -0.72 -5.94
C ILE A 152 7.56 -0.31 -5.76
N ASP A 153 7.34 0.70 -4.92
CA ASP A 153 6.06 1.41 -4.82
C ASP A 153 6.24 2.88 -5.25
N ILE A 154 5.56 3.27 -6.32
CA ILE A 154 5.60 4.60 -6.90
C ILE A 154 4.27 5.29 -6.61
N ASN A 155 4.29 6.19 -5.63
CA ASN A 155 3.13 6.97 -5.21
C ASN A 155 3.00 8.28 -5.99
N GLY A 156 4.11 8.87 -6.45
CA GLY A 156 4.09 10.06 -7.30
C GLY A 156 3.84 9.77 -8.78
N SER A 157 3.66 10.83 -9.58
CA SER A 157 3.58 10.72 -11.05
C SER A 157 4.96 10.53 -11.68
N LEU A 158 5.05 9.74 -12.76
CA LEU A 158 6.24 9.70 -13.62
C LEU A 158 6.01 10.57 -14.86
N ASN A 159 6.84 11.58 -15.06
CA ASN A 159 6.88 12.41 -16.25
C ASN A 159 8.09 12.01 -17.09
N MET A 160 7.87 11.44 -18.28
CA MET A 160 8.94 10.97 -19.17
C MET A 160 9.16 11.97 -20.31
N ASN A 161 10.19 12.80 -20.18
CA ASN A 161 10.53 13.92 -21.09
C ASN A 161 11.57 13.51 -22.15
N GLY A 162 11.44 12.31 -22.69
CA GLY A 162 12.40 11.73 -23.63
C GLY A 162 12.36 10.22 -23.56
N THR A 163 13.35 9.57 -24.19
CA THR A 163 13.47 8.11 -24.16
C THR A 163 13.80 7.62 -22.75
N VAL A 164 12.87 6.89 -22.14
CA VAL A 164 13.00 6.28 -20.81
C VAL A 164 12.81 4.76 -20.91
N THR A 165 13.66 4.00 -20.21
CA THR A 165 13.54 2.54 -20.15
C THR A 165 13.15 2.10 -18.75
N ILE A 166 12.07 1.34 -18.62
CA ILE A 166 11.62 0.75 -17.36
C ILE A 166 11.59 -0.77 -17.52
N THR A 167 12.29 -1.48 -16.65
CA THR A 167 12.34 -2.94 -16.63
C THR A 167 11.97 -3.47 -15.26
N ASN A 168 10.88 -4.21 -15.18
CA ASN A 168 10.52 -5.02 -14.02
C ASN A 168 10.87 -6.48 -14.29
N ASN A 169 11.91 -6.99 -13.65
CA ASN A 169 12.41 -8.35 -13.86
C ASN A 169 11.44 -9.41 -13.32
N THR A 170 11.71 -10.67 -13.68
CA THR A 170 11.05 -11.82 -13.06
C THR A 170 11.22 -11.76 -11.54
N ASP A 171 10.20 -12.21 -10.80
CA ASP A 171 10.16 -12.16 -9.34
C ASP A 171 10.31 -10.76 -8.72
N ALA A 172 10.05 -9.71 -9.51
CA ALA A 172 10.03 -8.33 -9.05
C ALA A 172 8.62 -7.72 -9.14
N LYS A 173 8.31 -6.74 -8.27
CA LYS A 173 7.02 -6.05 -8.23
C LYS A 173 7.20 -4.54 -8.38
N ILE A 174 6.43 -3.94 -9.27
CA ILE A 174 6.20 -2.50 -9.32
C ILE A 174 4.71 -2.22 -9.08
N THR A 175 4.43 -1.35 -8.11
CA THR A 175 3.10 -0.77 -7.89
C THR A 175 3.12 0.70 -8.24
N PHE A 176 2.23 1.14 -9.12
CA PHE A 176 1.89 2.54 -9.31
C PHE A 176 0.61 2.84 -8.55
N SER A 177 0.64 3.81 -7.64
CA SER A 177 -0.55 4.20 -6.89
C SER A 177 -1.54 5.00 -7.74
N ASN A 178 -1.03 5.72 -8.74
CA ASN A 178 -1.77 6.60 -9.65
C ASN A 178 -1.63 6.13 -11.11
N GLY A 179 -2.33 6.81 -12.01
CA GLY A 179 -2.30 6.52 -13.44
C GLY A 179 -0.90 6.68 -14.03
N VAL A 180 -0.65 5.95 -15.12
CA VAL A 180 0.65 5.91 -15.80
C VAL A 180 0.50 6.44 -17.21
N ASN A 181 1.36 7.38 -17.59
CA ASN A 181 1.50 7.84 -18.97
C ASN A 181 2.87 7.40 -19.48
N LEU A 182 2.93 6.32 -20.26
CA LEU A 182 4.15 5.94 -20.97
C LEU A 182 4.29 6.93 -22.14
N SER A 183 5.20 7.88 -21.98
CA SER A 183 5.46 8.98 -22.92
C SER A 183 6.95 9.06 -23.29
N GLY A 184 7.26 9.96 -24.24
CA GLY A 184 8.61 10.11 -24.78
C GLY A 184 8.88 9.14 -25.92
N ASN A 185 9.26 9.64 -27.08
CA ASN A 185 9.51 8.80 -28.25
C ASN A 185 10.64 7.81 -27.95
N GLY A 186 10.44 6.54 -28.29
CA GLY A 186 11.39 5.45 -28.02
C GLY A 186 11.34 4.87 -26.61
N SER A 187 10.50 5.40 -25.71
CA SER A 187 10.40 4.84 -24.34
C SER A 187 9.87 3.41 -24.34
N VAL A 188 10.42 2.59 -23.45
CA VAL A 188 10.10 1.16 -23.35
C VAL A 188 9.77 0.81 -21.91
N LEU A 189 8.63 0.16 -21.69
CA LEU A 189 8.30 -0.52 -20.44
C LEU A 189 8.27 -2.03 -20.68
N THR A 190 9.13 -2.76 -19.97
CA THR A 190 9.16 -4.23 -19.97
C THR A 190 8.77 -4.76 -18.60
N ASN A 191 7.71 -5.56 -18.54
CA ASN A 191 7.27 -6.25 -17.33
C ASN A 191 7.40 -7.77 -17.49
N ASN A 192 8.34 -8.36 -16.77
CA ASN A 192 8.50 -9.81 -16.61
C ASN A 192 8.00 -10.31 -15.23
N GLY A 193 7.87 -9.41 -14.25
CA GLY A 193 7.33 -9.71 -12.92
C GLY A 193 5.87 -9.27 -12.75
N MET A 194 5.54 -8.70 -11.59
CA MET A 194 4.22 -8.13 -11.30
C MET A 194 4.20 -6.60 -11.42
N LEU A 195 3.34 -6.09 -12.30
CA LEU A 195 3.07 -4.67 -12.47
C LEU A 195 1.62 -4.39 -12.12
N THR A 196 1.39 -3.50 -11.16
CA THR A 196 0.03 -3.09 -10.75
C THR A 196 -0.12 -1.59 -10.87
N ILE A 197 -1.24 -1.15 -11.44
CA ILE A 197 -1.66 0.25 -11.49
C ILE A 197 -2.93 0.35 -10.64
N ASN A 198 -2.82 0.94 -9.45
CA ASN A 198 -3.87 0.90 -8.43
C ASN A 198 -5.05 1.81 -8.76
N SER A 199 -4.78 3.00 -9.30
CA SER A 199 -5.80 3.97 -9.68
C SER A 199 -5.39 4.73 -10.94
N GLY A 200 -6.36 5.35 -11.61
CA GLY A 200 -6.12 6.15 -12.82
C GLY A 200 -5.77 5.34 -14.06
N ASP A 201 -5.87 5.99 -15.22
CA ASP A 201 -5.67 5.32 -16.51
C ASP A 201 -4.21 4.90 -16.74
N PHE A 202 -4.03 3.85 -17.53
CA PHE A 202 -2.75 3.52 -18.15
C PHE A 202 -2.78 3.88 -19.64
N ASN A 203 -2.06 4.94 -20.00
CA ASN A 203 -1.95 5.43 -21.36
C ASN A 203 -0.56 5.11 -21.92
N THR A 204 -0.51 4.67 -23.17
CA THR A 204 0.74 4.61 -23.94
C THR A 204 0.66 5.52 -25.15
N HIS A 205 1.71 6.28 -25.42
CA HIS A 205 1.74 7.26 -26.51
C HIS A 205 2.45 6.71 -27.75
N SER A 206 2.18 7.32 -28.91
CA SER A 206 2.84 6.96 -30.17
C SER A 206 4.37 6.95 -30.03
N GLY A 207 5.02 5.93 -30.59
CA GLY A 207 6.48 5.77 -30.51
C GLY A 207 6.98 5.09 -29.22
N THR A 208 6.09 4.70 -28.30
CA THR A 208 6.44 3.92 -27.10
C THR A 208 6.19 2.43 -27.29
N THR A 209 6.85 1.60 -26.47
CA THR A 209 6.67 0.14 -26.47
C THR A 209 6.35 -0.39 -25.08
N LEU A 210 5.29 -1.19 -24.97
CA LEU A 210 4.95 -1.95 -23.77
C LEU A 210 5.12 -3.45 -24.04
N ASN A 211 6.00 -4.10 -23.29
CA ASN A 211 6.21 -5.54 -23.33
C ASN A 211 5.78 -6.15 -21.99
N ASN A 212 4.79 -7.02 -22.00
CA ASN A 212 4.35 -7.75 -20.81
C ASN A 212 4.54 -9.26 -21.00
N SER A 213 5.51 -9.84 -20.31
CA SER A 213 5.66 -11.30 -20.17
C SER A 213 5.23 -11.80 -18.79
N GLY A 214 5.13 -10.90 -17.81
CA GLY A 214 4.68 -11.20 -16.45
C GLY A 214 3.20 -10.94 -16.23
N ARG A 215 2.83 -10.47 -15.04
CA ARG A 215 1.47 -10.08 -14.68
C ARG A 215 1.32 -8.58 -14.62
N LEU A 216 0.42 -8.05 -15.45
CA LEU A 216 0.02 -6.66 -15.49
C LEU A 216 -1.45 -6.56 -15.08
N THR A 217 -1.73 -5.80 -14.02
CA THR A 217 -3.08 -5.54 -13.54
C THR A 217 -3.35 -4.05 -13.45
N ILE A 218 -4.39 -3.58 -14.12
CA ILE A 218 -4.91 -2.21 -13.99
C ILE A 218 -6.15 -2.30 -13.13
N VAL A 219 -6.02 -1.85 -11.88
CA VAL A 219 -7.05 -1.99 -10.84
C VAL A 219 -8.09 -0.88 -10.95
N GLY A 220 -7.65 0.36 -11.10
CA GLY A 220 -8.52 1.50 -11.36
C GLY A 220 -8.17 2.10 -12.72
N GLY A 221 -9.15 2.73 -13.37
CA GLY A 221 -8.97 3.38 -14.67
C GLY A 221 -8.92 2.42 -15.87
N ASN A 222 -8.89 3.02 -17.06
CA ASN A 222 -8.89 2.34 -18.35
C ASN A 222 -7.46 2.08 -18.85
N PHE A 223 -7.33 1.12 -19.77
CA PHE A 223 -6.13 1.00 -20.60
C PHE A 223 -6.37 1.67 -21.95
N ASN A 224 -5.61 2.72 -22.28
CA ASN A 224 -5.77 3.46 -23.53
C ASN A 224 -4.46 3.46 -24.35
N PRO A 225 -4.13 2.35 -25.06
CA PRO A 225 -2.89 2.28 -25.82
C PRO A 225 -2.99 3.00 -27.17
N SER A 226 -1.97 3.80 -27.48
CA SER A 226 -1.74 4.44 -28.78
C SER A 226 -0.38 4.02 -29.39
N SER A 227 0.13 2.87 -28.98
CA SER A 227 1.53 2.46 -29.20
C SER A 227 1.67 0.97 -29.54
N THR A 228 2.91 0.49 -29.65
CA THR A 228 3.18 -0.95 -29.77
C THR A 228 3.03 -1.62 -28.40
N VAL A 229 2.19 -2.65 -28.33
CA VAL A 229 1.98 -3.46 -27.10
C VAL A 229 2.12 -4.93 -27.45
N THR A 230 3.04 -5.63 -26.77
CA THR A 230 3.18 -7.07 -26.86
C THR A 230 2.87 -7.70 -25.51
N ASN A 231 1.81 -8.50 -25.45
CA ASN A 231 1.42 -9.26 -24.28
C ASN A 231 1.70 -10.76 -24.49
N LYS A 232 2.71 -11.28 -23.80
CA LYS A 232 3.04 -12.71 -23.67
C LYS A 232 2.59 -13.30 -22.32
N GLY A 233 2.20 -12.45 -21.38
CA GLY A 233 1.78 -12.85 -20.04
C GLY A 233 0.34 -12.47 -19.71
N TRP A 234 0.12 -12.23 -18.42
CA TRP A 234 -1.19 -11.93 -17.85
C TRP A 234 -1.49 -10.45 -17.96
N PHE A 235 -2.59 -10.11 -18.62
CA PHE A 235 -3.09 -8.75 -18.69
C PHE A 235 -4.55 -8.70 -18.22
N ASP A 236 -4.83 -7.94 -17.17
CA ASP A 236 -6.16 -7.78 -16.59
C ASP A 236 -6.45 -6.29 -16.32
N ALA A 237 -7.30 -5.70 -17.14
CA ALA A 237 -7.84 -4.36 -16.92
C ALA A 237 -9.23 -4.47 -16.29
N ARG A 238 -9.38 -3.89 -15.09
CA ARG A 238 -10.65 -3.93 -14.33
C ARG A 238 -11.75 -3.03 -14.88
N HIS A 239 -11.43 -2.17 -15.85
CA HIS A 239 -12.39 -1.31 -16.56
C HIS A 239 -12.34 -1.57 -18.07
N PHE A 240 -12.35 -0.51 -18.90
CA PHE A 240 -12.28 -0.61 -20.35
C PHE A 240 -10.86 -0.74 -20.86
N ILE A 241 -10.75 -1.41 -22.01
CA ILE A 241 -9.58 -1.28 -22.89
C ILE A 241 -10.02 -0.52 -24.13
N ASN A 242 -9.43 0.65 -24.36
CA ASN A 242 -9.72 1.55 -25.48
C ASN A 242 -8.48 1.69 -26.36
N ILE A 243 -8.33 0.81 -27.34
CA ILE A 243 -7.20 0.86 -28.27
C ILE A 243 -7.41 2.00 -29.26
N ASN A 244 -6.47 2.94 -29.27
CA ASN A 244 -6.51 4.12 -30.12
C ASN A 244 -5.92 3.85 -31.50
N SER A 245 -6.35 4.62 -32.50
CA SER A 245 -5.84 4.52 -33.88
C SER A 245 -4.31 4.64 -33.94
N GLY A 246 -3.68 3.84 -34.79
CA GLY A 246 -2.22 3.80 -34.94
C GLY A 246 -1.49 2.89 -33.95
N ALA A 247 -2.18 2.35 -32.94
CA ALA A 247 -1.62 1.31 -32.07
C ALA A 247 -1.43 -0.02 -32.82
N VAL A 248 -0.46 -0.82 -32.34
CA VAL A 248 -0.24 -2.18 -32.83
C VAL A 248 -0.15 -3.10 -31.62
N ILE A 249 -1.16 -3.94 -31.45
CA ILE A 249 -1.29 -4.80 -30.27
C ILE A 249 -1.14 -6.26 -30.69
N THR A 250 -0.29 -7.00 -29.98
CA THR A 250 -0.16 -8.45 -30.12
C THR A 250 -0.40 -9.12 -28.77
N ASN A 251 -1.47 -9.88 -28.66
CA ASN A 251 -1.73 -10.76 -27.53
C ASN A 251 -1.34 -12.20 -27.88
N LYS A 252 -0.45 -12.82 -27.12
CA LYS A 252 -0.03 -14.22 -27.24
C LYS A 252 -0.48 -15.09 -26.06
N CYS A 253 -1.15 -14.51 -25.08
CA CYS A 253 -1.56 -15.18 -23.85
C CYS A 253 -2.92 -14.60 -23.42
N ARG A 254 -3.05 -13.91 -22.29
CA ARG A 254 -4.34 -13.54 -21.71
C ARG A 254 -4.48 -12.03 -21.69
N PHE A 255 -5.57 -11.54 -22.27
CA PHE A 255 -5.91 -10.13 -22.37
C PHE A 255 -7.37 -9.90 -21.96
N VAL A 256 -7.57 -9.43 -20.73
CA VAL A 256 -8.90 -9.30 -20.13
C VAL A 256 -9.27 -7.86 -19.90
N ALA A 257 -10.49 -7.51 -20.32
CA ALA A 257 -11.19 -6.31 -19.89
C ALA A 257 -12.42 -6.71 -19.07
N ARG A 258 -12.82 -5.93 -18.07
CA ARG A 258 -14.06 -6.23 -17.34
C ARG A 258 -15.23 -5.50 -17.98
N GLU A 259 -15.11 -4.21 -18.24
CA GLU A 259 -16.26 -3.36 -18.63
C GLU A 259 -16.47 -3.25 -20.14
N GLY A 260 -15.41 -3.37 -20.94
CA GLY A 260 -15.54 -3.37 -22.39
C GLY A 260 -14.20 -3.34 -23.12
N PHE A 261 -14.24 -3.66 -24.40
CA PHE A 261 -13.07 -3.68 -25.28
C PHE A 261 -13.41 -2.96 -26.58
N ASN A 262 -12.73 -1.85 -26.83
CA ASN A 262 -12.92 -1.02 -28.01
C ASN A 262 -11.64 -1.02 -28.83
N ASN A 263 -11.68 -1.58 -30.04
CA ASN A 263 -10.54 -1.60 -30.95
C ASN A 263 -10.70 -0.58 -32.08
N ASN A 264 -9.77 0.37 -32.19
CA ASN A 264 -9.66 1.31 -33.30
C ASN A 264 -8.37 1.12 -34.14
N ALA A 265 -7.67 0.00 -33.97
CA ALA A 265 -6.36 -0.20 -34.58
C ALA A 265 -6.09 -1.66 -34.98
N THR A 266 -4.81 -1.99 -35.21
CA THR A 266 -4.37 -3.34 -35.54
C THR A 266 -4.19 -4.14 -34.26
N PHE A 267 -4.96 -5.21 -34.12
CA PHE A 267 -4.90 -6.15 -33.01
C PHE A 267 -4.72 -7.57 -33.52
N THR A 268 -3.69 -8.27 -33.05
CA THR A 268 -3.46 -9.69 -33.32
C THR A 268 -3.63 -10.50 -32.05
N ASN A 269 -4.53 -11.48 -32.07
CA ASN A 269 -4.80 -12.41 -30.99
C ASN A 269 -4.31 -13.83 -31.31
N ASP A 270 -3.37 -14.32 -30.52
CA ASP A 270 -2.87 -15.70 -30.49
C ASP A 270 -3.09 -16.36 -29.11
N GLY A 271 -3.96 -15.78 -28.30
CA GLY A 271 -4.34 -16.33 -26.99
C GLY A 271 -5.80 -16.03 -26.65
N LEU A 272 -6.10 -15.72 -25.39
CA LEU A 272 -7.43 -15.36 -24.92
C LEU A 272 -7.64 -13.84 -24.87
N VAL A 273 -8.65 -13.35 -25.58
CA VAL A 273 -9.31 -12.07 -25.31
C VAL A 273 -10.63 -12.36 -24.59
N TRP A 274 -10.82 -11.78 -23.40
CA TRP A 274 -12.06 -11.98 -22.66
C TRP A 274 -12.60 -10.69 -22.07
N VAL A 275 -13.88 -10.42 -22.34
CA VAL A 275 -14.66 -9.39 -21.66
C VAL A 275 -15.65 -10.06 -20.70
N SER A 276 -15.53 -9.77 -19.40
CA SER A 276 -15.94 -10.72 -18.34
C SER A 276 -16.91 -10.23 -17.26
N ASN A 277 -17.51 -9.04 -17.38
CA ASN A 277 -18.46 -8.51 -16.39
C ASN A 277 -19.93 -8.92 -16.65
N SER A 278 -20.79 -8.79 -15.64
CA SER A 278 -22.19 -9.22 -15.60
C SER A 278 -23.19 -8.25 -16.25
N GLY A 279 -22.75 -7.06 -16.66
CA GLY A 279 -23.58 -6.00 -17.26
C GLY A 279 -23.68 -6.01 -18.79
N ASN A 280 -23.53 -7.16 -19.45
CA ASN A 280 -23.41 -7.29 -20.92
C ASN A 280 -22.31 -6.40 -21.52
N PRO A 281 -21.06 -6.50 -21.05
CA PRO A 281 -19.97 -5.74 -21.60
C PRO A 281 -19.65 -6.18 -23.02
N LYS A 282 -19.17 -5.23 -23.81
CA LYS A 282 -19.13 -5.33 -25.27
C LYS A 282 -17.71 -5.38 -25.80
N ILE A 283 -17.49 -6.25 -26.79
CA ILE A 283 -16.34 -6.19 -27.69
C ILE A 283 -16.77 -5.42 -28.94
N THR A 284 -16.10 -4.31 -29.22
CA THR A 284 -16.33 -3.47 -30.41
C THR A 284 -15.09 -3.44 -31.29
N ILE A 285 -15.23 -3.84 -32.55
CA ILE A 285 -14.23 -3.61 -33.60
C ILE A 285 -14.73 -2.44 -34.45
N ASN A 286 -14.10 -1.27 -34.33
CA ASN A 286 -14.56 -0.05 -34.98
C ASN A 286 -14.19 0.00 -36.47
N GLY A 287 -14.83 0.89 -37.22
CA GLY A 287 -14.51 1.13 -38.62
C GLY A 287 -13.04 1.54 -38.80
N GLY A 288 -12.36 0.92 -39.78
CA GLY A 288 -10.92 1.11 -40.02
C GLY A 288 -9.99 0.28 -39.12
N ALA A 289 -10.51 -0.41 -38.10
CA ALA A 289 -9.73 -1.32 -37.27
C ALA A 289 -9.60 -2.71 -37.92
N THR A 290 -8.50 -3.40 -37.61
CA THR A 290 -8.26 -4.79 -38.02
C THR A 290 -8.03 -5.66 -36.80
N PHE A 291 -8.80 -6.72 -36.67
CA PHE A 291 -8.65 -7.75 -35.64
C PHE A 291 -8.30 -9.09 -36.30
N THR A 292 -7.07 -9.54 -36.11
CA THR A 292 -6.59 -10.83 -36.61
C THR A 292 -6.60 -11.84 -35.48
N ASN A 293 -7.37 -12.91 -35.62
CA ASN A 293 -7.38 -14.02 -34.66
C ASN A 293 -6.61 -15.20 -35.26
N THR A 294 -5.66 -15.79 -34.56
CA THR A 294 -4.94 -16.98 -35.06
C THR A 294 -5.72 -18.26 -34.78
N VAL A 295 -5.19 -19.41 -35.19
CA VAL A 295 -5.74 -20.73 -34.87
C VAL A 295 -5.82 -21.01 -33.36
N ASN A 296 -4.90 -20.43 -32.57
CA ASN A 296 -4.92 -20.55 -31.10
C ASN A 296 -5.80 -19.49 -30.44
N GLY A 297 -6.14 -18.44 -31.18
CA GLY A 297 -6.89 -17.31 -30.69
C GLY A 297 -8.30 -17.69 -30.24
N LYS A 298 -8.64 -17.33 -29.00
CA LYS A 298 -9.96 -17.43 -28.40
C LYS A 298 -10.45 -16.04 -28.04
N VAL A 299 -11.69 -15.72 -28.42
CA VAL A 299 -12.34 -14.46 -28.10
C VAL A 299 -13.66 -14.76 -27.41
N ARG A 300 -13.89 -14.14 -26.26
CA ARG A 300 -15.10 -14.36 -25.46
C ARG A 300 -15.67 -13.04 -24.94
N GLY A 301 -16.99 -12.89 -24.99
CA GLY A 301 -17.69 -11.77 -24.39
C GLY A 301 -19.19 -12.01 -24.27
N ALA A 302 -19.92 -11.01 -23.76
CA ALA A 302 -21.38 -10.99 -23.84
C ALA A 302 -21.79 -10.46 -25.22
N ASP A 303 -21.54 -9.18 -25.47
CA ASP A 303 -21.94 -8.51 -26.72
C ASP A 303 -20.75 -8.38 -27.69
N PHE A 304 -21.04 -8.44 -28.99
CA PHE A 304 -20.07 -8.26 -30.07
C PHE A 304 -20.61 -7.34 -31.17
N ASP A 305 -19.95 -6.20 -31.41
CA ASP A 305 -20.18 -5.40 -32.60
C ASP A 305 -18.92 -5.31 -33.45
N ASN A 306 -19.07 -5.61 -34.73
CA ASN A 306 -18.01 -5.45 -35.72
C ASN A 306 -18.44 -4.51 -36.83
N ASN A 307 -17.77 -3.37 -36.90
CA ASN A 307 -17.86 -2.40 -37.98
C ASN A 307 -16.54 -2.30 -38.78
N GLY A 308 -15.52 -3.10 -38.41
CA GLY A 308 -14.18 -3.07 -38.98
C GLY A 308 -13.88 -4.32 -39.80
N THR A 309 -12.63 -4.80 -39.72
CA THR A 309 -12.21 -6.03 -40.39
C THR A 309 -11.76 -7.06 -39.36
N VAL A 310 -12.43 -8.21 -39.34
CA VAL A 310 -12.00 -9.40 -38.59
C VAL A 310 -11.51 -10.45 -39.57
N VAL A 311 -10.29 -10.96 -39.35
CA VAL A 311 -9.70 -12.00 -40.18
C VAL A 311 -9.05 -13.11 -39.36
N GLY A 312 -8.80 -14.26 -39.99
CA GLY A 312 -7.95 -15.30 -39.42
C GLY A 312 -8.65 -16.64 -39.18
N SER A 313 -8.53 -17.20 -37.99
CA SER A 313 -9.06 -18.52 -37.61
C SER A 313 -9.50 -18.51 -36.15
N GLY A 314 -9.53 -19.67 -35.49
CA GLY A 314 -9.75 -19.76 -34.04
C GLY A 314 -11.22 -19.64 -33.65
N GLU A 315 -11.47 -19.24 -32.40
CA GLU A 315 -12.80 -19.32 -31.79
C GLU A 315 -13.30 -17.98 -31.25
N PHE A 316 -14.59 -17.74 -31.48
CA PHE A 316 -15.34 -16.60 -30.99
C PHE A 316 -16.60 -17.11 -30.28
N TYR A 317 -16.78 -16.73 -29.02
CA TYR A 317 -17.88 -17.17 -28.17
C TYR A 317 -18.60 -15.98 -27.55
N PHE A 318 -19.88 -15.83 -27.87
CA PHE A 318 -20.71 -14.72 -27.38
C PHE A 318 -22.05 -15.20 -26.83
N THR A 319 -22.51 -14.57 -25.76
CA THR A 319 -23.78 -14.94 -25.09
C THR A 319 -24.87 -13.90 -25.23
N GLY A 320 -24.53 -12.69 -25.69
CA GLY A 320 -25.40 -11.52 -25.77
C GLY A 320 -25.77 -11.16 -27.21
N ILE A 321 -25.78 -9.87 -27.52
CA ILE A 321 -26.16 -9.34 -28.82
C ILE A 321 -24.93 -9.31 -29.74
N THR A 322 -25.07 -9.88 -30.93
CA THR A 322 -24.06 -9.83 -31.99
C THR A 322 -24.54 -8.98 -33.15
N ARG A 323 -23.80 -7.92 -33.50
CA ARG A 323 -23.98 -7.10 -34.70
C ARG A 323 -22.75 -7.20 -35.59
N GLN A 324 -22.93 -7.57 -36.85
CA GLN A 324 -21.88 -7.52 -37.85
C GLN A 324 -22.28 -6.56 -38.96
N GLN A 325 -21.40 -5.66 -39.30
CA GLN A 325 -21.55 -4.72 -40.41
C GLN A 325 -20.27 -4.64 -41.24
N GLY A 326 -19.12 -4.98 -40.65
CA GLY A 326 -17.82 -5.03 -41.31
C GLY A 326 -17.45 -6.39 -41.90
N ASN A 327 -16.19 -6.50 -42.34
CA ASN A 327 -15.63 -7.74 -42.89
C ASN A 327 -15.41 -8.78 -41.78
N PHE A 328 -15.66 -10.05 -42.10
CA PHE A 328 -15.47 -11.16 -41.17
C PHE A 328 -15.05 -12.41 -41.94
N ASN A 329 -13.75 -12.60 -42.14
CA ASN A 329 -13.22 -13.57 -43.11
C ASN A 329 -12.23 -14.54 -42.46
N GLY A 330 -12.59 -15.83 -42.43
CA GLY A 330 -11.64 -16.89 -42.13
C GLY A 330 -10.59 -17.08 -43.22
N ASN A 331 -9.41 -17.55 -42.85
CA ASN A 331 -8.28 -17.75 -43.76
C ASN A 331 -8.62 -18.73 -44.90
N ASP A 332 -9.13 -19.90 -44.55
CA ASP A 332 -9.48 -20.97 -45.48
C ASP A 332 -10.49 -21.94 -44.85
N ALA A 333 -11.03 -22.86 -45.66
CA ALA A 333 -12.02 -23.83 -45.21
C ALA A 333 -11.47 -24.88 -44.22
N GLY A 334 -10.15 -25.13 -44.21
CA GLY A 334 -9.49 -26.03 -43.27
C GLY A 334 -9.25 -25.40 -41.89
N ASN A 335 -9.03 -24.08 -41.84
CA ASN A 335 -8.85 -23.30 -40.63
C ASN A 335 -9.86 -22.13 -40.56
N PRO A 336 -11.18 -22.42 -40.46
CA PRO A 336 -12.19 -21.38 -40.44
C PRO A 336 -12.18 -20.62 -39.11
N ILE A 337 -12.85 -19.48 -39.09
CA ILE A 337 -13.28 -18.87 -37.82
C ILE A 337 -14.48 -19.66 -37.29
N LYS A 338 -14.37 -20.18 -36.07
CA LYS A 338 -15.48 -20.83 -35.36
C LYS A 338 -16.24 -19.78 -34.55
N PHE A 339 -17.46 -19.45 -34.96
CA PHE A 339 -18.26 -18.41 -34.33
C PHE A 339 -19.51 -18.99 -33.66
N PHE A 340 -19.59 -18.89 -32.34
CA PHE A 340 -20.74 -19.30 -31.54
C PHE A 340 -21.40 -18.08 -30.89
N ALA A 341 -22.72 -17.95 -31.05
CA ALA A 341 -23.53 -16.95 -30.37
C ALA A 341 -24.81 -17.56 -29.83
N ALA A 342 -25.04 -17.44 -28.51
CA ALA A 342 -26.13 -18.13 -27.81
C ALA A 342 -27.54 -17.67 -28.25
N ASN A 343 -27.70 -16.40 -28.61
CA ASN A 343 -29.01 -15.81 -28.93
C ASN A 343 -29.36 -15.86 -30.43
N LEU A 344 -28.54 -16.48 -31.26
CA LEU A 344 -28.81 -16.62 -32.70
C LEU A 344 -29.54 -17.93 -32.96
N ALA A 345 -30.88 -17.87 -33.04
CA ALA A 345 -31.66 -18.97 -33.61
C ALA A 345 -31.22 -19.23 -35.07
N PRO A 346 -31.19 -20.48 -35.56
CA PRO A 346 -31.04 -20.74 -36.99
C PRO A 346 -32.12 -19.98 -37.77
N ASN A 347 -31.75 -18.98 -38.56
CA ASN A 347 -32.71 -18.34 -39.45
C ASN A 347 -33.02 -19.32 -40.60
N ALA A 348 -34.28 -19.76 -40.71
CA ALA A 348 -34.71 -20.71 -41.74
C ALA A 348 -34.48 -20.20 -43.17
N ASN A 349 -34.49 -18.88 -43.39
CA ASN A 349 -34.26 -18.25 -44.70
C ASN A 349 -32.76 -18.09 -45.02
N TYR A 350 -31.90 -18.17 -44.01
CA TYR A 350 -30.45 -18.06 -44.15
C TYR A 350 -29.77 -19.07 -43.23
N PRO A 351 -29.81 -20.37 -43.56
CA PRO A 351 -29.23 -21.41 -42.71
C PRO A 351 -27.73 -21.22 -42.44
N ASN A 352 -27.05 -20.43 -43.28
CA ASN A 352 -25.64 -20.04 -43.17
C ASN A 352 -25.43 -18.56 -42.77
N SER A 353 -26.47 -17.78 -42.44
CA SER A 353 -26.24 -16.44 -41.85
C SER A 353 -25.80 -16.61 -40.41
N TYR A 354 -24.52 -16.42 -40.18
CA TYR A 354 -23.92 -16.52 -38.85
C TYR A 354 -24.23 -15.32 -37.93
N PHE A 355 -24.97 -14.33 -38.43
CA PHE A 355 -25.10 -13.00 -37.81
C PHE A 355 -26.48 -12.36 -38.06
N ASN A 356 -26.95 -11.55 -37.10
CA ASN A 356 -28.27 -10.90 -37.12
C ASN A 356 -28.40 -9.74 -38.14
N VAL A 357 -27.30 -9.28 -38.75
CA VAL A 357 -27.29 -8.13 -39.67
C VAL A 357 -26.38 -8.44 -40.88
N GLY A 358 -26.99 -8.84 -41.99
CA GLY A 358 -26.59 -8.45 -43.36
C GLY A 358 -25.33 -9.03 -44.05
N VAL A 359 -24.25 -9.43 -43.37
CA VAL A 359 -23.02 -9.87 -44.07
C VAL A 359 -22.66 -11.30 -43.71
N GLN A 360 -22.65 -12.20 -44.70
CA GLN A 360 -22.12 -13.55 -44.54
C GLN A 360 -20.59 -13.48 -44.50
N GLY A 361 -19.98 -14.04 -43.45
CA GLY A 361 -18.54 -14.16 -43.38
C GLY A 361 -18.01 -15.26 -44.31
N ILE A 362 -16.82 -15.06 -44.88
CA ILE A 362 -16.14 -16.05 -45.72
C ILE A 362 -15.39 -17.03 -44.82
N ASN A 363 -15.42 -18.34 -45.08
CA ASN A 363 -14.74 -19.36 -44.26
C ASN A 363 -15.04 -19.25 -42.75
N VAL A 364 -16.30 -18.99 -42.41
CA VAL A 364 -16.81 -18.97 -41.03
C VAL A 364 -17.65 -20.22 -40.82
N MET A 365 -17.49 -20.86 -39.67
CA MET A 365 -18.26 -22.03 -39.25
C MET A 365 -18.98 -21.73 -37.94
N ARG A 366 -20.27 -22.04 -37.86
CA ARG A 366 -21.01 -22.05 -36.58
C ARG A 366 -21.08 -23.46 -36.02
N PRO A 367 -20.34 -23.77 -34.95
CA PRO A 367 -20.47 -25.05 -34.27
C PRO A 367 -21.82 -25.15 -33.54
N ALA A 368 -22.40 -26.34 -33.44
CA ALA A 368 -23.63 -26.59 -32.67
C ALA A 368 -23.47 -26.29 -31.17
N SER A 369 -22.26 -26.49 -30.66
CA SER A 369 -21.84 -26.14 -29.31
C SER A 369 -20.38 -25.72 -29.33
N LEU A 370 -20.02 -24.75 -28.49
CA LEU A 370 -18.64 -24.37 -28.26
C LEU A 370 -18.41 -24.21 -26.77
N THR A 371 -17.42 -24.89 -26.21
CA THR A 371 -17.05 -24.69 -24.80
C THR A 371 -16.28 -23.38 -24.70
N PRO A 372 -16.73 -22.40 -23.90
CA PRO A 372 -16.04 -21.14 -23.82
C PRO A 372 -14.70 -21.32 -23.10
N ALA A 373 -13.64 -20.77 -23.70
CA ALA A 373 -12.37 -20.61 -22.99
C ALA A 373 -12.58 -19.78 -21.72
N ASP A 374 -11.89 -20.16 -20.65
CA ASP A 374 -11.85 -19.43 -19.40
C ASP A 374 -10.41 -19.10 -19.00
N THR A 375 -10.27 -18.34 -17.92
CA THR A 375 -8.94 -17.98 -17.44
C THR A 375 -8.18 -19.20 -16.93
N ASN A 376 -8.86 -20.15 -16.28
CA ASN A 376 -8.30 -21.38 -15.72
C ASN A 376 -7.56 -22.20 -16.78
N SER A 377 -8.16 -22.36 -17.96
CA SER A 377 -7.59 -23.08 -19.11
C SER A 377 -6.35 -22.38 -19.70
N PHE A 378 -6.27 -21.06 -19.54
CA PHE A 378 -5.12 -20.26 -19.99
C PHE A 378 -4.06 -20.05 -18.90
N TYR A 379 -4.28 -20.49 -17.65
CA TYR A 379 -3.24 -20.42 -16.60
C TYR A 379 -2.01 -21.26 -17.00
N THR A 380 -2.24 -22.48 -17.48
CA THR A 380 -1.16 -23.41 -17.85
C THR A 380 -0.43 -23.00 -19.13
N PHE A 381 -1.15 -22.39 -20.08
CA PHE A 381 -0.59 -21.95 -21.37
C PHE A 381 0.31 -20.70 -21.24
N CYS A 382 0.03 -19.86 -20.26
CA CYS A 382 0.68 -18.56 -20.07
C CYS A 382 1.93 -18.59 -19.18
N GLY A 383 2.24 -19.74 -18.59
CA GLY A 383 3.21 -19.86 -17.51
C GLY A 383 2.66 -19.33 -16.19
N GLU A 384 2.66 -20.15 -15.14
CA GLU A 384 2.32 -19.71 -13.80
C GLU A 384 3.48 -18.91 -13.23
N GLN A 385 3.30 -17.60 -13.02
CA GLN A 385 4.27 -16.77 -12.32
C GLN A 385 3.88 -16.73 -10.84
N THR A 386 4.36 -17.70 -10.06
CA THR A 386 4.30 -17.61 -8.60
C THR A 386 5.39 -16.66 -8.13
N PHE A 387 5.00 -15.43 -7.78
CA PHE A 387 5.89 -14.48 -7.15
C PHE A 387 6.22 -14.95 -5.72
N THR A 388 7.34 -15.65 -5.57
CA THR A 388 7.92 -15.93 -4.25
C THR A 388 8.90 -14.80 -3.94
N THR A 389 8.45 -13.76 -3.25
CA THR A 389 9.39 -12.74 -2.78
C THR A 389 10.42 -13.36 -1.85
N GLY A 390 11.69 -13.28 -2.22
CA GLY A 390 12.82 -13.52 -1.30
C GLY A 390 12.97 -12.44 -0.22
N GLY A 391 12.21 -11.34 -0.34
CA GLY A 391 11.90 -10.46 0.79
C GLY A 391 10.58 -10.90 1.40
N THR A 392 10.50 -11.14 2.70
CA THR A 392 9.20 -11.33 3.34
C THR A 392 8.27 -10.17 2.94
N PRO A 393 7.12 -10.45 2.29
CA PRO A 393 6.08 -9.43 2.16
C PRO A 393 5.89 -8.85 3.56
N LEU A 394 5.68 -7.54 3.70
CA LEU A 394 5.30 -7.04 5.02
C LEU A 394 4.04 -7.84 5.40
N PRO A 395 4.09 -8.61 6.49
CA PRO A 395 3.12 -9.67 6.76
C PRO A 395 1.73 -9.12 7.07
N VAL A 396 1.64 -7.80 7.30
CA VAL A 396 0.41 -7.08 7.53
C VAL A 396 0.40 -5.78 6.75
N THR A 397 -0.70 -5.50 6.06
CA THR A 397 -1.00 -4.18 5.48
C THR A 397 -2.05 -3.47 6.33
N LEU A 398 -1.63 -2.51 7.15
CA LEU A 398 -2.54 -1.66 7.95
C LEU A 398 -3.27 -0.66 7.03
N THR A 399 -4.60 -0.65 7.08
CA THR A 399 -5.45 0.32 6.37
C THR A 399 -5.84 1.51 7.24
N GLY A 400 -5.77 1.36 8.57
CA GLY A 400 -6.03 2.46 9.49
C GLY A 400 -5.60 2.14 10.92
N PHE A 401 -5.21 3.17 11.67
CA PHE A 401 -5.01 3.12 13.12
C PHE A 401 -5.43 4.46 13.72
N SER A 402 -6.33 4.41 14.70
CA SER A 402 -6.92 5.58 15.38
C SER A 402 -7.10 5.29 16.87
N ALA A 403 -7.17 6.36 17.66
CA ALA A 403 -7.29 6.28 19.11
C ALA A 403 -8.08 7.48 19.62
N TYR A 404 -8.94 7.28 20.61
CA TYR A 404 -9.63 8.35 21.30
C TYR A 404 -9.91 8.00 22.76
N ALA A 405 -10.07 9.00 23.62
CA ALA A 405 -10.40 8.83 25.03
C ALA A 405 -11.92 8.87 25.23
N GLU A 406 -12.45 7.95 26.05
CA GLU A 406 -13.85 7.87 26.45
C GLU A 406 -13.95 7.23 27.84
N ASN A 407 -14.74 7.80 28.76
CA ASN A 407 -15.06 7.23 30.09
C ASN A 407 -13.84 6.69 30.86
N CYS A 408 -12.82 7.51 31.12
CA CYS A 408 -11.58 7.11 31.82
C CYS A 408 -10.80 5.98 31.12
N SER A 409 -11.08 5.73 29.84
CA SER A 409 -10.41 4.75 29.01
C SER A 409 -9.94 5.37 27.70
N VAL A 410 -9.05 4.67 27.01
CA VAL A 410 -8.66 4.93 25.63
C VAL A 410 -9.06 3.74 24.79
N ILE A 411 -9.72 4.05 23.68
CA ILE A 411 -10.18 3.08 22.69
C ILE A 411 -9.25 3.20 21.48
N LEU A 412 -8.59 2.10 21.16
CA LEU A 412 -7.72 1.93 20.01
C LEU A 412 -8.48 1.14 18.94
N ASN A 413 -8.52 1.65 17.71
CA ASN A 413 -9.12 0.97 16.57
C ASN A 413 -8.11 0.88 15.43
N TRP A 414 -7.95 -0.32 14.86
CA TRP A 414 -7.18 -0.52 13.65
C TRP A 414 -7.84 -1.51 12.70
N ALA A 415 -7.45 -1.42 11.45
CA ALA A 415 -7.93 -2.29 10.39
C ALA A 415 -6.75 -2.73 9.50
N THR A 416 -6.85 -3.94 8.97
CA THR A 416 -5.86 -4.53 8.08
C THR A 416 -6.52 -5.01 6.79
N ALA A 417 -5.83 -4.85 5.66
CA ALA A 417 -6.28 -5.37 4.36
C ALA A 417 -5.87 -6.84 4.16
N GLU A 418 -4.75 -7.26 4.77
CA GLU A 418 -4.16 -8.58 4.59
C GLU A 418 -3.23 -8.87 5.78
N GLU A 419 -3.23 -10.12 6.25
CA GLU A 419 -2.45 -10.62 7.41
C GLU A 419 -1.78 -11.96 7.12
N THR A 420 -0.94 -12.01 6.09
CA THR A 420 -0.25 -13.22 5.66
C THR A 420 1.06 -13.43 6.43
N LYS A 421 1.30 -14.66 6.93
CA LYS A 421 2.51 -15.00 7.73
C LYS A 421 2.68 -14.12 8.98
N PHE A 422 1.56 -13.67 9.52
CA PHE A 422 1.48 -12.78 10.66
C PHE A 422 1.25 -13.56 11.96
N ASP A 423 1.87 -13.12 13.06
CA ASP A 423 1.71 -13.76 14.37
C ASP A 423 0.67 -12.99 15.22
N HIS A 424 1.03 -11.78 15.67
CA HIS A 424 0.17 -10.98 16.55
C HIS A 424 0.51 -9.48 16.53
N PHE A 425 -0.43 -8.66 17.00
CA PHE A 425 -0.20 -7.27 17.36
C PHE A 425 0.19 -7.18 18.83
N GLU A 426 1.18 -6.36 19.15
CA GLU A 426 1.41 -5.85 20.50
C GLU A 426 1.02 -4.38 20.54
N ILE A 427 0.11 -4.02 21.45
CA ILE A 427 -0.21 -2.64 21.75
C ILE A 427 0.87 -2.12 22.69
N GLU A 428 1.60 -1.11 22.26
CA GLU A 428 2.61 -0.46 23.08
C GLU A 428 2.16 0.93 23.51
N GLY A 429 2.42 1.26 24.78
CA GLY A 429 2.15 2.57 25.38
C GLY A 429 3.41 3.26 25.88
N SER A 430 3.44 4.59 25.80
CA SER A 430 4.51 5.43 26.31
C SER A 430 3.96 6.69 26.97
N ALA A 431 4.62 7.16 28.03
CA ALA A 431 4.32 8.46 28.66
C ALA A 431 5.09 9.63 27.99
N ASN A 432 6.14 9.33 27.21
CA ASN A 432 7.08 10.34 26.69
C ASN A 432 7.38 10.18 25.19
N ALA A 433 6.63 9.32 24.48
CA ALA A 433 6.80 8.99 23.07
C ALA A 433 8.16 8.39 22.66
N SER A 434 9.04 8.05 23.61
CA SER A 434 10.37 7.47 23.33
C SER A 434 10.54 6.09 23.97
N GLN A 435 10.05 5.90 25.20
CA GLN A 435 10.11 4.64 25.91
C GLN A 435 8.75 3.95 25.86
N PHE A 436 8.61 2.97 24.98
CA PHE A 436 7.39 2.19 24.81
C PHE A 436 7.45 0.90 25.63
N LYS A 437 6.33 0.54 26.24
CA LYS A 437 6.13 -0.72 26.95
C LYS A 437 4.95 -1.48 26.34
N SER A 438 5.10 -2.79 26.19
CA SER A 438 4.00 -3.67 25.77
C SER A 438 2.91 -3.64 26.84
N LEU A 439 1.68 -3.33 26.42
CA LEU A 439 0.49 -3.24 27.29
C LEU A 439 -0.43 -4.44 27.10
N ALA A 440 -0.55 -4.90 25.86
CA ALA A 440 -1.43 -6.02 25.50
C ALA A 440 -0.99 -6.66 24.19
N GLN A 441 -1.33 -7.94 24.04
CA GLN A 441 -1.15 -8.69 22.81
C GLN A 441 -2.53 -9.03 22.22
N VAL A 442 -2.69 -8.88 20.91
CA VAL A 442 -3.93 -9.15 20.18
C VAL A 442 -3.62 -10.08 19.01
N ALA A 443 -4.23 -11.26 19.04
CA ALA A 443 -4.07 -12.26 17.99
C ALA A 443 -4.70 -11.80 16.67
N SER A 444 -4.20 -12.34 15.57
CA SER A 444 -4.76 -12.11 14.23
C SER A 444 -6.17 -12.67 14.06
N GLN A 445 -6.96 -12.08 13.17
CA GLN A 445 -8.28 -12.56 12.76
C GLN A 445 -8.22 -13.41 11.48
N GLY A 446 -7.05 -13.51 10.86
CA GLY A 446 -6.76 -14.41 9.74
C GLY A 446 -6.30 -13.69 8.47
N PRO A 447 -5.90 -14.44 7.43
CA PRO A 447 -5.10 -13.91 6.32
C PRO A 447 -5.77 -12.81 5.49
N LYS A 448 -7.10 -12.68 5.55
CA LYS A 448 -7.87 -11.64 4.83
C LYS A 448 -7.90 -10.28 5.55
N GLY A 449 -7.17 -10.14 6.66
CA GLY A 449 -7.26 -8.96 7.51
C GLY A 449 -8.56 -8.90 8.32
N GLY A 450 -8.66 -7.88 9.17
CA GLY A 450 -9.76 -7.72 10.11
C GLY A 450 -9.85 -6.31 10.67
N ASN A 451 -10.94 -6.08 11.41
CA ASN A 451 -11.14 -4.87 12.21
C ASN A 451 -10.93 -5.21 13.68
N TYR A 452 -10.18 -4.37 14.37
CA TYR A 452 -9.78 -4.57 15.74
C TYR A 452 -10.15 -3.37 16.58
N ASN A 453 -10.58 -3.66 17.80
CA ASN A 453 -10.84 -2.69 18.84
C ASN A 453 -10.17 -3.19 20.13
N TYR A 454 -9.53 -2.28 20.84
CA TYR A 454 -8.98 -2.55 22.16
C TYR A 454 -9.16 -1.36 23.09
N THR A 455 -9.64 -1.62 24.31
CA THR A 455 -9.91 -0.57 25.30
C THR A 455 -8.95 -0.71 26.48
N LEU A 456 -8.30 0.39 26.85
CA LEU A 456 -7.35 0.48 27.97
C LEU A 456 -7.85 1.51 28.98
N ALA A 457 -7.84 1.19 30.27
CA ALA A 457 -8.03 2.21 31.30
C ALA A 457 -6.86 3.23 31.24
N GLN A 458 -7.17 4.52 31.26
CA GLN A 458 -6.18 5.59 31.27
C GLN A 458 -6.55 6.64 32.32
N THR A 459 -5.65 6.81 33.29
CA THR A 459 -5.69 7.93 34.24
C THR A 459 -5.56 9.27 33.50
N PRO A 460 -6.07 10.39 34.07
CA PRO A 460 -6.03 11.68 33.40
C PRO A 460 -4.58 12.13 33.15
N ASP A 461 -4.13 11.97 31.91
CA ASP A 461 -2.78 12.22 31.43
C ASP A 461 -2.77 12.16 29.88
N THR A 462 -1.70 12.63 29.26
CA THR A 462 -1.41 12.39 27.83
C THR A 462 -0.52 11.17 27.69
N ARG A 463 -0.94 10.21 26.87
CA ARG A 463 -0.16 9.01 26.55
C ARG A 463 -0.04 8.81 25.05
N TYR A 464 0.98 8.05 24.67
CA TYR A 464 1.29 7.73 23.29
C TYR A 464 1.10 6.23 23.06
N TYR A 465 0.49 5.87 21.95
CA TYR A 465 0.16 4.49 21.60
C TYR A 465 0.63 4.16 20.20
N ARG A 466 1.19 2.97 20.02
CA ARG A 466 1.51 2.40 18.71
C ARG A 466 1.24 0.91 18.70
N LEU A 467 1.06 0.34 17.51
CA LEU A 467 1.07 -1.09 17.30
C LEU A 467 2.48 -1.51 16.93
N LYS A 468 2.98 -2.51 17.64
CA LYS A 468 4.12 -3.33 17.23
C LYS A 468 3.53 -4.58 16.57
N ILE A 469 3.96 -4.86 15.36
CA ILE A 469 3.41 -5.89 14.49
C ILE A 469 4.49 -6.95 14.35
N THR A 470 4.24 -8.12 14.90
CA THR A 470 5.19 -9.24 14.89
C THR A 470 4.71 -10.31 13.93
N ASP A 471 5.61 -10.78 13.08
CA ASP A 471 5.33 -11.85 12.13
C ASP A 471 5.77 -13.23 12.62
N LEU A 472 5.37 -14.29 11.92
CA LEU A 472 5.74 -15.67 12.28
C LEU A 472 7.27 -15.93 12.17
N GLY A 473 8.02 -15.01 11.57
CA GLY A 473 9.48 -15.01 11.50
C GLY A 473 10.15 -14.09 12.54
N ASN A 474 9.39 -13.55 13.51
CA ASN A 474 9.83 -12.59 14.53
C ASN A 474 10.31 -11.23 13.99
N LYS A 475 9.99 -10.88 12.73
CA LYS A 475 10.23 -9.52 12.21
C LYS A 475 9.21 -8.57 12.82
N VAL A 476 9.69 -7.40 13.21
CA VAL A 476 8.89 -6.38 13.89
C VAL A 476 8.76 -5.15 12.99
N THR A 477 7.52 -4.67 12.81
CA THR A 477 7.21 -3.37 12.22
C THR A 477 6.31 -2.57 13.15
N TYR A 478 6.26 -1.24 12.99
CA TYR A 478 5.47 -0.37 13.86
C TYR A 478 4.45 0.46 13.05
N SER A 479 3.29 0.73 13.64
CA SER A 479 2.36 1.73 13.12
C SER A 479 2.88 3.16 13.36
N LYS A 480 2.16 4.16 12.85
CA LYS A 480 2.27 5.52 13.38
C LYS A 480 1.99 5.54 14.90
N THR A 481 2.64 6.45 15.61
CA THR A 481 2.35 6.74 17.02
C THR A 481 1.19 7.72 17.11
N LEU A 482 0.19 7.40 17.93
CA LEU A 482 -0.95 8.25 18.23
C LEU A 482 -0.78 8.85 19.63
N ASN A 483 -1.12 10.12 19.81
CA ASN A 483 -1.24 10.74 21.12
C ASN A 483 -2.70 10.74 21.57
N VAL A 484 -2.96 10.47 22.84
CA VAL A 484 -4.30 10.54 23.42
C VAL A 484 -4.22 11.19 24.79
N THR A 485 -4.89 12.32 24.91
CA THR A 485 -5.06 13.03 26.18
C THR A 485 -6.39 12.62 26.80
N ASN A 486 -6.32 11.99 27.97
CA ASN A 486 -7.51 11.69 28.76
C ASN A 486 -7.62 12.75 29.87
N THR A 487 -8.76 13.41 29.99
CA THR A 487 -9.04 14.42 31.01
C THR A 487 -9.96 13.90 32.11
N CYS A 488 -10.24 12.58 32.11
CA CYS A 488 -11.17 11.97 33.04
C CYS A 488 -10.67 12.05 34.47
N THR A 489 -11.30 12.88 35.29
CA THR A 489 -10.92 13.14 36.69
C THR A 489 -11.76 12.34 37.70
N GLY A 490 -12.54 11.36 37.24
CA GLY A 490 -13.54 10.66 38.04
C GLY A 490 -13.45 9.14 37.95
N LEU A 491 -12.57 8.56 38.76
CA LEU A 491 -13.03 7.42 39.56
C LEU A 491 -14.12 7.98 40.46
N GLU A 492 -15.39 7.78 40.12
CA GLU A 492 -16.49 7.97 41.07
C GLU A 492 -16.29 6.94 42.19
N THR A 493 -15.53 7.33 43.21
CA THR A 493 -15.52 6.60 44.48
C THR A 493 -16.89 6.79 45.10
N SER A 494 -17.60 5.69 45.32
CA SER A 494 -18.93 5.70 45.92
C SER A 494 -18.83 6.14 47.38
N TRP A 495 -18.85 7.44 47.62
CA TRP A 495 -18.85 8.03 48.95
C TRP A 495 -20.28 8.17 49.46
N LYS A 496 -20.48 8.05 50.78
CA LYS A 496 -21.82 8.05 51.39
C LYS A 496 -21.89 9.08 52.51
N VAL A 497 -23.06 9.69 52.66
CA VAL A 497 -23.44 10.48 53.84
C VAL A 497 -24.53 9.74 54.61
N TYR A 498 -24.32 9.52 55.90
CA TYR A 498 -25.27 8.79 56.74
C TYR A 498 -25.29 9.33 58.20
N PRO A 499 -26.38 9.09 58.94
CA PRO A 499 -27.64 8.52 58.48
C PRO A 499 -28.35 9.46 57.49
N ASN A 500 -29.10 8.87 56.56
CA ASN A 500 -29.89 9.62 55.58
C ASN A 500 -31.17 8.84 55.26
N PRO A 501 -32.35 9.30 55.70
CA PRO A 501 -32.61 10.56 56.40
C PRO A 501 -31.97 10.64 57.80
N ALA A 502 -31.64 11.85 58.23
CA ALA A 502 -31.17 12.18 59.58
C ALA A 502 -32.22 13.00 60.34
N SER A 503 -32.26 12.90 61.67
CA SER A 503 -32.98 13.84 62.53
C SER A 503 -32.04 14.97 62.95
N GLN A 504 -32.58 16.08 63.47
CA GLN A 504 -31.78 17.26 63.86
C GLN A 504 -30.65 16.96 64.86
N ASP A 505 -30.81 15.96 65.73
CA ASP A 505 -29.82 15.58 66.75
C ASP A 505 -28.79 14.53 66.30
N ASN A 506 -28.93 13.99 65.08
CA ASN A 506 -28.04 12.94 64.58
C ASN A 506 -26.61 13.46 64.31
N MET A 507 -25.62 12.63 64.61
CA MET A 507 -24.25 12.80 64.12
C MET A 507 -24.20 12.37 62.65
N ILE A 508 -23.89 13.30 61.75
CA ILE A 508 -23.71 13.05 60.33
C ILE A 508 -22.28 12.63 60.07
N GLN A 509 -22.10 11.50 59.40
CA GLN A 509 -20.81 10.98 58.96
C GLN A 509 -20.74 10.89 57.45
N VAL A 510 -19.54 11.12 56.92
CA VAL A 510 -19.23 10.95 55.50
C VAL A 510 -18.12 9.92 55.35
N SER A 511 -18.44 8.78 54.76
CA SER A 511 -17.49 7.68 54.52
C SER A 511 -17.04 7.61 53.07
N ASP A 512 -15.97 6.83 52.86
CA ASP A 512 -15.47 6.45 51.54
C ASP A 512 -15.07 7.64 50.65
N ILE A 513 -14.73 8.76 51.29
CA ILE A 513 -14.12 9.93 50.64
C ILE A 513 -12.70 9.55 50.19
N ALA A 514 -12.34 9.83 48.94
CA ALA A 514 -10.99 9.52 48.42
C ALA A 514 -9.89 10.50 48.88
N VAL A 515 -10.26 11.72 49.29
CA VAL A 515 -9.30 12.73 49.78
C VAL A 515 -9.03 12.61 51.27
N THR A 516 -7.77 12.87 51.66
CA THR A 516 -7.31 12.94 53.05
C THR A 516 -7.49 14.34 53.63
N GLU A 517 -7.33 15.38 52.79
CA GLU A 517 -7.39 16.77 53.18
C GLU A 517 -8.34 17.58 52.27
N GLY A 518 -9.11 18.49 52.87
CA GLY A 518 -10.14 19.25 52.16
C GLY A 518 -11.36 19.56 53.04
N ARG A 519 -12.49 19.88 52.41
CA ARG A 519 -13.74 20.23 53.09
C ARG A 519 -14.95 19.55 52.49
N VAL A 520 -15.88 19.15 53.36
CA VAL A 520 -17.25 18.80 53.04
C VAL A 520 -18.11 20.04 53.17
N VAL A 521 -18.88 20.36 52.13
CA VAL A 521 -19.78 21.51 52.07
C VAL A 521 -21.20 21.00 51.93
N ILE A 522 -22.09 21.52 52.76
CA ILE A 522 -23.52 21.22 52.75
C ILE A 522 -24.27 22.49 52.32
N THR A 523 -25.08 22.39 51.27
CA THR A 523 -25.90 23.48 50.75
C THR A 523 -27.38 23.13 50.77
N ASN A 524 -28.24 24.15 50.81
CA ASN A 524 -29.66 23.97 50.53
C ASN A 524 -29.91 23.87 49.01
N LEU A 525 -31.15 23.62 48.59
CA LEU A 525 -31.52 23.53 47.17
C LEU A 525 -31.32 24.83 46.38
N MET A 526 -31.20 25.98 47.06
CA MET A 526 -30.88 27.28 46.43
C MET A 526 -29.36 27.51 46.32
N GLY A 527 -28.51 26.54 46.70
CA GLY A 527 -27.06 26.63 46.64
C GLY A 527 -26.41 27.40 47.80
N VAL A 528 -27.18 27.85 48.78
CA VAL A 528 -26.64 28.56 49.96
C VAL A 528 -25.94 27.56 50.87
N THR A 529 -24.69 27.85 51.24
CA THR A 529 -23.90 27.02 52.18
C THR A 529 -24.47 27.13 53.59
N VAL A 530 -24.77 25.96 54.15
CA VAL A 530 -25.38 25.80 55.48
C VAL A 530 -24.36 25.28 56.48
N LYS A 531 -23.41 24.45 56.02
CA LYS A 531 -22.30 23.98 56.84
C LYS A 531 -21.08 23.70 55.99
N THR A 532 -19.90 23.91 56.57
CA THR A 532 -18.62 23.46 56.02
C THR A 532 -17.86 22.73 57.12
N VAL A 533 -17.30 21.57 56.80
CA VAL A 533 -16.62 20.68 57.76
C VAL A 533 -15.32 20.16 57.14
N PRO A 534 -14.17 20.18 57.84
CA PRO A 534 -12.96 19.54 57.35
C PRO A 534 -13.19 18.04 57.11
N VAL A 535 -12.58 17.47 56.05
CA VAL A 535 -12.75 16.04 55.71
C VAL A 535 -12.41 15.12 56.89
N ALA A 536 -11.37 15.43 57.68
CA ALA A 536 -11.02 14.67 58.87
C ALA A 536 -12.15 14.61 59.91
N ALA A 537 -12.82 15.73 60.17
CA ALA A 537 -13.95 15.80 61.09
C ALA A 537 -15.21 15.15 60.51
N ALA A 538 -15.46 15.27 59.20
CA ALA A 538 -16.61 14.66 58.54
C ALA A 538 -16.61 13.12 58.61
N ARG A 539 -15.43 12.50 58.67
CA ARG A 539 -15.28 11.04 58.85
C ARG A 539 -15.62 10.58 60.27
N GLN A 540 -15.27 11.36 61.28
CA GLN A 540 -15.55 11.03 62.68
C GLN A 540 -17.00 11.34 63.07
N GLY A 541 -17.61 12.28 62.34
CA GLY A 541 -19.00 12.67 62.50
C GLY A 541 -19.14 14.07 63.06
N PHE A 542 -20.19 14.78 62.68
CA PHE A 542 -20.46 16.15 63.10
C PHE A 542 -21.96 16.39 63.27
N ARG A 543 -22.32 17.36 64.12
CA ARG A 543 -23.70 17.85 64.22
C ARG A 543 -23.95 18.97 63.22
N ILE A 544 -25.13 18.95 62.62
CA ILE A 544 -25.64 20.07 61.83
C ILE A 544 -26.65 20.83 62.71
N SER A 545 -26.15 21.80 63.48
CA SER A 545 -26.99 22.67 64.30
C SER A 545 -27.57 23.83 63.48
N GLY A 546 -28.79 24.26 63.82
CA GLY A 546 -29.42 25.46 63.21
C GLY A 546 -29.98 25.24 61.81
N VAL A 547 -30.37 24.01 61.46
CA VAL A 547 -30.98 23.68 60.17
C VAL A 547 -32.40 23.15 60.35
N TYR A 548 -33.29 23.56 59.46
CA TYR A 548 -34.68 23.09 59.45
C TYR A 548 -34.80 21.74 58.75
N ALA A 549 -35.92 21.04 58.98
CA ALA A 549 -36.26 19.87 58.20
C ALA A 549 -36.31 20.23 56.71
N GLY A 550 -35.67 19.43 55.86
CA GLY A 550 -35.51 19.76 54.45
C GLY A 550 -34.52 18.86 53.69
N THR A 551 -34.39 19.13 52.39
CA THR A 551 -33.41 18.46 51.52
C THR A 551 -32.18 19.35 51.35
N TYR A 552 -31.01 18.75 51.55
CA TYR A 552 -29.70 19.36 51.42
C TYR A 552 -28.84 18.58 50.42
N LEU A 553 -27.81 19.24 49.92
CA LEU A 553 -26.83 18.71 49.00
C LEU A 553 -25.46 18.74 49.66
N VAL A 554 -24.73 17.62 49.59
CA VAL A 554 -23.41 17.44 50.21
C VAL A 554 -22.38 17.28 49.10
N SER A 555 -21.27 18.01 49.18
CA SER A 555 -20.18 17.97 48.21
C SER A 555 -18.81 17.97 48.91
N VAL A 556 -17.83 17.26 48.36
CA VAL A 556 -16.46 17.21 48.88
C VAL A 556 -15.49 17.93 47.96
N TYR A 557 -14.66 18.79 48.54
CA TYR A 557 -13.62 19.57 47.86
C TYR A 557 -12.24 19.24 48.44
N ASN A 558 -11.21 19.20 47.62
CA ASN A 558 -9.82 19.08 48.08
C ASN A 558 -9.30 20.44 48.62
N GLN A 559 -8.03 20.47 49.05
CA GLN A 559 -7.37 21.70 49.53
C GLN A 559 -7.28 22.81 48.47
N ASP A 560 -7.17 22.45 47.19
CA ASP A 560 -7.12 23.39 46.07
C ASP A 560 -8.49 23.97 45.69
N GLY A 561 -9.56 23.57 46.41
CA GLY A 561 -10.93 24.02 46.13
C GLY A 561 -11.60 23.35 44.94
N LYS A 562 -10.99 22.30 44.35
CA LYS A 562 -11.60 21.49 43.30
C LYS A 562 -12.61 20.51 43.91
N ARG A 563 -13.80 20.43 43.32
CA ARG A 563 -14.81 19.43 43.72
C ARG A 563 -14.33 18.04 43.28
N MET A 564 -14.24 17.11 44.22
CA MET A 564 -13.65 15.78 44.01
C MET A 564 -14.70 14.68 43.84
N THR A 565 -15.98 15.02 44.02
CA THR A 565 -17.08 14.06 44.13
C THR A 565 -18.34 14.56 43.43
N SER A 566 -19.23 13.64 43.05
CA SER A 566 -20.63 13.93 42.71
C SER A 566 -21.40 14.31 43.98
N THR A 567 -22.46 15.11 43.86
CA THR A 567 -23.22 15.61 45.02
C THR A 567 -24.13 14.53 45.62
N GLN A 568 -24.08 14.33 46.94
CA GLN A 568 -25.02 13.44 47.65
C GLN A 568 -26.21 14.22 48.22
N LYS A 569 -27.41 13.64 48.14
CA LYS A 569 -28.60 14.20 48.79
C LYS A 569 -28.59 13.82 50.26
N LEU A 570 -28.82 14.78 51.16
CA LEU A 570 -29.05 14.56 52.60
C LEU A 570 -30.44 15.08 52.97
N VAL A 571 -31.28 14.23 53.57
CA VAL A 571 -32.61 14.59 54.05
C VAL A 571 -32.56 14.73 55.56
N ILE A 572 -32.95 15.90 56.07
CA ILE A 572 -33.14 16.14 57.51
C ILE A 572 -34.63 16.17 57.79
N ARG A 573 -35.08 15.34 58.74
CA ARG A 573 -36.48 15.26 59.19
C ARG A 573 -36.70 15.95 60.52
#